data_AF-A0A3R6QSC6-F1
#
_entry.id   AF-A0A3R6QSC6-F1
#
_cell.length_a   1.000
_cell.length_b   1.000
_cell.length_c   1.000
_cell.angle_alpha   90.00
_cell.angle_beta   90.00
_cell.angle_gamma   90.00
#
_symmetry.space_group_name_H-M   'P 1'
#
loop_
_entity.id
_entity.type
_entity.pdbx_description
1 polymer ?
#
loop_
_entity_poly.entity_id
_entity_poly.type
_entity_poly.pdbx_seq_one_letter_code
_entity_poly.pdbx_strand_id
1 'polypeptide(L)' 'MTNAEIREFKSYVRDTLVRKYHLNEVEAARAVRDSYLSKALAMDKDFVDHDTVEEWAEFIYDEINHESLLMM' A
#
# COMPACT_ATOMS: atom_id res chain seq x y z
N MET A 1 -9.00 -12.64 4.00
CA MET A 1 -8.07 -13.02 2.90
C MET A 1 -7.04 -14.09 3.30
N THR A 2 -6.64 -14.95 2.37
CA THR A 2 -5.51 -15.89 2.47
C THR A 2 -4.16 -15.17 2.25
N ASN A 3 -3.05 -15.78 2.69
CA ASN A 3 -1.72 -15.19 2.48
C ASN A 3 -1.35 -15.04 0.99
N ALA A 4 -1.95 -15.85 0.10
CA ALA A 4 -1.75 -15.73 -1.34
C ALA A 4 -2.47 -14.48 -1.88
N GLU A 5 -3.73 -14.28 -1.51
CA GLU A 5 -4.52 -13.10 -1.89
C GLU A 5 -3.88 -11.80 -1.37
N ILE A 6 -3.35 -11.81 -0.13
CA ILE A 6 -2.62 -10.66 0.42
C ILE A 6 -1.38 -10.32 -0.42
N ARG A 7 -0.68 -11.34 -0.90
CA ARG A 7 0.51 -11.15 -1.74
C ARG A 7 0.14 -10.58 -3.12
N GLU A 8 -0.94 -11.06 -3.71
CA GLU A 8 -1.47 -10.52 -4.96
C GLU A 8 -1.94 -9.08 -4.78
N PHE A 9 -2.70 -8.80 -3.72
CA PHE A 9 -3.16 -7.46 -3.38
C PHE A 9 -2.00 -6.46 -3.26
N LYS A 10 -0.95 -6.80 -2.49
CA LYS A 10 0.25 -5.97 -2.38
C LYS A 10 0.95 -5.78 -3.73
N SER A 11 0.92 -6.78 -4.61
CA SER A 11 1.44 -6.64 -5.98
C SER A 11 0.61 -5.67 -6.81
N TYR A 12 -0.72 -5.73 -6.72
CA TYR A 12 -1.60 -4.80 -7.43
C TYR A 12 -1.42 -3.36 -6.95
N VAL A 13 -1.32 -3.12 -5.64
CA VAL A 13 -1.06 -1.79 -5.08
C VAL A 13 0.28 -1.25 -5.58
N ARG A 14 1.34 -2.08 -5.58
CA ARG A 14 2.64 -1.71 -6.14
C ARG A 14 2.55 -1.35 -7.62
N ASP A 15 1.86 -2.15 -8.41
CA ASP A 15 1.74 -1.92 -9.85
C ASP A 15 0.93 -0.65 -10.15
N THR A 16 -0.09 -0.34 -9.34
CA THR A 16 -0.83 0.92 -9.39
C THR A 16 0.06 2.11 -9.04
N LEU A 17 0.90 2.01 -8.00
CA LEU A 17 1.88 3.04 -7.64
C LEU A 17 2.85 3.34 -8.79
N VAL A 18 3.36 2.31 -9.46
CA VAL A 18 4.27 2.47 -10.61
C VAL A 18 3.54 3.10 -11.81
N ARG A 19 2.31 2.67 -12.10
CA ARG A 19 1.57 3.13 -13.29
C ARG A 19 0.96 4.52 -13.13
N LYS A 20 0.30 4.79 -12.01
CA LYS A 20 -0.47 6.04 -11.75
C LYS A 20 0.43 7.16 -11.24
N TYR A 21 1.40 6.83 -10.39
CA TYR A 21 2.27 7.80 -9.74
C TYR A 21 3.71 7.80 -10.25
N HIS A 22 4.02 6.96 -11.26
CA HIS A 22 5.34 6.89 -11.90
C HIS A 22 6.51 6.61 -10.93
N LEU A 23 6.22 5.97 -9.79
CA LEU A 23 7.23 5.50 -8.85
C LEU A 23 8.10 4.41 -9.48
N ASN A 24 9.37 4.35 -9.10
CA ASN A 24 10.21 3.22 -9.50
C ASN A 24 9.70 1.93 -8.83
N GLU A 25 9.87 0.78 -9.48
CA GLU A 25 9.45 -0.52 -8.91
C GLU A 25 10.06 -0.78 -7.53
N VAL A 26 11.30 -0.36 -7.31
CA VAL A 26 12.01 -0.50 -6.03
C VAL A 26 11.39 0.40 -4.96
N GLU A 27 11.04 1.64 -5.32
CA GLU A 27 10.43 2.62 -4.41
C GLU A 27 9.00 2.20 -4.07
N ALA A 28 8.20 1.81 -5.07
CA ALA A 28 6.85 1.29 -4.86
C ALA A 28 6.86 0.01 -3.99
N ALA A 29 7.81 -0.90 -4.20
CA ALA A 29 7.93 -2.10 -3.38
C ALA A 29 8.31 -1.78 -1.93
N ARG A 30 9.20 -0.80 -1.71
CA ARG A 30 9.54 -0.32 -0.36
C ARG A 30 8.35 0.37 0.30
N ALA A 31 7.68 1.27 -0.42
CA ALA A 31 6.50 1.97 0.06
C ALA A 31 5.41 1.00 0.52
N VAL A 32 5.03 0.04 -0.33
CA VAL A 32 4.02 -0.98 0.06
C VAL A 32 4.48 -1.82 1.24
N ARG A 33 5.76 -2.20 1.32
CA ARG A 33 6.27 -3.03 2.42
C ARG A 33 6.31 -2.28 3.75
N ASP A 34 6.73 -1.02 3.73
CA ASP A 34 6.99 -0.21 4.92
C ASP A 34 5.75 0.59 5.36
N SER A 35 4.72 0.66 4.49
CA SER A 35 3.44 1.31 4.73
C SER A 35 2.63 0.72 5.88
N TYR A 36 1.69 1.54 6.35
CA TYR A 36 0.65 1.11 7.29
C TYR A 36 -0.14 -0.12 6.78
N LEU A 37 -0.45 -0.19 5.49
CA LEU A 37 -1.14 -1.33 4.86
C LEU A 37 -0.47 -2.67 5.20
N SER A 38 0.86 -2.72 5.12
CA SER A 38 1.60 -3.95 5.38
C SER A 38 1.52 -4.38 6.85
N LYS A 39 1.51 -3.41 7.78
CA LYS A 39 1.35 -3.64 9.22
C LYS A 39 -0.08 -4.05 9.56
N ALA A 40 -1.07 -3.38 8.97
CA ALA A 40 -2.49 -3.68 9.16
C ALA A 40 -2.81 -5.11 8.69
N LEU A 41 -2.40 -5.49 7.48
CA LEU A 41 -2.56 -6.83 6.92
C LEU A 41 -1.85 -7.94 7.72
N ALA A 42 -0.83 -7.59 8.51
CA ALA A 42 -0.16 -8.54 9.41
C ALA A 42 -0.96 -8.79 10.70
N MET A 43 -1.73 -7.80 11.16
CA MET A 43 -2.58 -7.89 12.36
C MET A 43 -3.97 -8.42 12.03
N ASP A 44 -4.57 -7.92 10.95
CA ASP A 44 -5.91 -8.26 10.49
C ASP A 44 -5.90 -8.45 8.97
N LYS A 45 -6.23 -9.67 8.53
CA LYS A 45 -6.20 -10.08 7.13
C LYS A 45 -7.40 -9.60 6.33
N ASP A 46 -8.44 -9.11 7.00
CA ASP A 46 -9.68 -8.64 6.39
C ASP A 46 -9.78 -7.10 6.44
N PHE A 47 -8.75 -6.43 6.98
CA PHE A 47 -8.70 -4.98 7.12
C PHE A 47 -8.92 -4.19 5.82
N VAL A 48 -8.52 -4.78 4.69
CA VAL A 48 -8.57 -4.13 3.37
C VAL A 48 -9.84 -4.45 2.59
N ASP A 49 -10.76 -5.25 3.14
CA ASP A 49 -12.01 -5.60 2.46
C ASP A 49 -12.95 -4.39 2.27
N HIS A 50 -12.66 -3.28 2.95
CA HIS A 50 -13.45 -2.05 2.89
C HIS A 50 -12.99 -1.06 1.80
N ASP A 51 -11.74 -1.14 1.35
CA ASP A 51 -11.11 -0.15 0.48
C ASP A 51 -10.55 -0.81 -0.79
N THR A 52 -10.51 -0.07 -1.88
CA THR A 52 -9.98 -0.54 -3.16
C THR A 52 -8.44 -0.48 -3.23
N VAL A 53 -7.85 -1.22 -4.16
CA VAL A 53 -6.40 -1.16 -4.47
C VAL A 53 -5.95 0.26 -4.81
N GLU A 54 -6.80 1.04 -5.47
CA GLU A 54 -6.50 2.42 -5.89
C GLU A 54 -6.45 3.38 -4.70
N GLU A 55 -7.41 3.27 -3.77
CA GLU A 55 -7.43 4.04 -2.52
C GLU A 55 -6.21 3.73 -1.66
N TRP A 56 -5.81 2.46 -1.58
CA TRP A 56 -4.59 2.07 -0.88
C TRP A 56 -3.32 2.59 -1.54
N ALA A 57 -3.26 2.59 -2.89
CA ALA A 57 -2.13 3.17 -3.60
C ALA A 57 -2.05 4.69 -3.39
N GLU A 58 -3.18 5.39 -3.37
CA GLU A 58 -3.24 6.82 -3.06
C GLU A 58 -2.79 7.10 -1.63
N PHE A 59 -3.31 6.34 -0.66
CA PHE A 59 -2.90 6.46 0.74
C PHE A 59 -1.40 6.25 0.94
N ILE A 60 -0.81 5.22 0.31
CA ILE A 60 0.63 4.93 0.42
C ILE A 60 1.45 6.01 -0.28
N TYR A 61 1.00 6.50 -1.43
CA TYR A 61 1.65 7.60 -2.14
C TYR A 61 1.65 8.87 -1.29
N ASP A 62 0.53 9.19 -0.64
CA ASP A 62 0.45 10.32 0.27
C ASP A 62 1.31 10.08 1.51
N GLU A 63 1.36 8.87 2.08
CA GLU A 63 2.19 8.54 3.25
C GLU A 63 3.69 8.79 2.95
N ILE A 64 4.18 8.42 1.77
CA ILE A 64 5.60 8.63 1.40
C ILE A 64 5.93 10.07 0.97
N ASN A 65 4.96 10.80 0.38
CA ASN A 65 5.18 12.19 -0.07
C ASN A 65 4.83 13.23 1.01
N HIS A 66 3.99 12.85 1.97
CA HIS A 66 3.51 13.67 3.07
C HIS A 66 3.90 13.06 4.43
N GLU A 67 5.17 12.65 4.60
CA GLU A 67 5.79 12.35 5.91
C GLU A 67 5.65 13.49 6.97
N SER A 68 4.98 14.60 6.65
CA SER A 68 4.71 15.72 7.56
C SER A 68 3.32 15.72 8.23
N LEU A 69 2.36 14.86 7.87
CA LEU A 69 0.98 14.98 8.39
C LEU A 69 0.62 14.09 9.59
N LEU A 70 1.51 13.17 10.00
CA LEU A 70 1.34 12.34 11.21
C LEU A 70 2.04 12.91 12.47
N MET A 71 2.38 14.20 12.47
CA MET A 71 2.67 14.98 13.69
C MET A 71 1.51 15.93 13.99
N MET A 72 0.36 15.41 14.43
CA MET A 72 -0.59 16.15 15.28
C MET A 72 -1.21 15.21 16.31
#